data_AF-A0A2S8EWX7-F1
#
_entry.id   AF-A0A2S8EWX7-F1
#
_cell.length_a   1.000
_cell.length_b   1.000
_cell.length_c   1.000
_cell.angle_alpha   90.00
_cell.angle_beta   90.00
_cell.angle_gamma   90.00
#
_symmetry.space_group_name_H-M   'P 1'
#
loop_
_entity.id
_entity.type
_entity.pdbx_description
1 polymer ?
#
loop_
_entity_poly.entity_id
_entity_poly.type
_entity_poly.pdbx_seq_one_letter_code
_entity_poly.pdbx_strand_id
1 'polypeptide(L)'
;MPLRLHDVTYPFARQPVSQDLAHGRDQVAFLEAHLAELCGVWNKPLRRFIHGYFAAIRRHVQEAASELEERLGPVAGLAELEHWVFAAPTPLPRAHIRLTALPDSDSPDNGEFHTADVAFWDGAGLMCCFVSGGTMIGKQLRAVNALTESGVRVIRLSAADCNDQHTLLDLLGAPFADFTPGIRLPQSPFGSQGIPYPE
;
A
#
# COMPACT_ATOMS: atom_id res chain seq x y z
N MET A 1 0.49 -14.46 -2.95
CA MET A 1 1.56 -13.43 -2.90
C MET A 1 0.89 -12.07 -2.70
N PRO A 2 1.40 -11.20 -1.81
CA PRO A 2 0.86 -9.84 -1.66
C PRO A 2 0.99 -9.06 -2.95
N LEU A 3 0.04 -8.14 -3.19
CA LEU A 3 0.18 -7.12 -4.22
C LEU A 3 1.07 -6.00 -3.67
N ARG A 4 2.22 -5.79 -4.29
CA ARG A 4 3.25 -4.85 -3.84
C ARG A 4 3.28 -3.60 -4.71
N LEU A 5 3.84 -2.51 -4.18
CA LEU A 5 3.90 -1.22 -4.87
C LEU A 5 4.57 -1.32 -6.26
N HIS A 6 5.49 -2.24 -6.48
CA HIS A 6 6.09 -2.48 -7.80
C HIS A 6 5.26 -3.34 -8.76
N ASP A 7 4.25 -4.07 -8.27
CA ASP A 7 3.42 -4.95 -9.11
C ASP A 7 2.35 -4.19 -9.90
N VAL A 8 2.07 -2.94 -9.51
CA VAL A 8 0.96 -2.15 -10.05
C VAL A 8 1.44 -1.22 -11.15
N THR A 9 0.76 -1.27 -12.30
CA THR A 9 0.88 -0.22 -13.32
C THR A 9 -0.02 0.95 -12.93
N TYR A 10 0.59 2.04 -12.49
CA TYR A 10 -0.15 3.23 -12.05
C TYR A 10 -0.57 4.11 -13.22
N PRO A 11 -1.87 4.44 -13.36
CA PRO A 11 -2.35 5.37 -14.37
C PRO A 11 -2.07 6.81 -13.91
N PHE A 12 -0.86 7.30 -14.14
CA PHE A 12 -0.50 8.69 -13.83
C PHE A 12 -1.21 9.64 -14.81
N ALA A 13 -2.00 10.58 -14.27
CA ALA A 13 -2.69 11.60 -15.06
C ALA A 13 -1.70 12.50 -15.83
N ARG A 14 -0.53 12.74 -15.23
CA ARG A 14 0.62 13.35 -15.87
C ARG A 14 1.79 12.40 -15.70
N GLN A 15 2.33 11.90 -16.80
CA GLN A 15 3.54 11.09 -16.75
C GLN A 15 4.67 11.92 -16.14
N PRO A 16 5.39 11.37 -15.14
CA PRO A 16 6.53 12.07 -14.57
C PRO A 16 7.61 12.29 -15.63
N VAL A 17 8.31 13.43 -15.55
CA VAL A 17 9.48 13.66 -16.39
C VAL A 17 10.61 12.81 -15.82
N SER A 18 11.26 11.97 -16.64
CA SER A 18 12.26 11.00 -16.16
C SER A 18 13.41 11.63 -15.37
N GLN A 19 13.74 12.91 -15.62
CA GLN A 19 14.77 13.65 -14.88
C GLN A 19 14.37 13.96 -13.43
N ASP A 20 13.08 14.16 -13.16
CA ASP A 20 12.56 14.48 -11.83
C ASP A 20 12.48 13.23 -10.93
N LEU A 21 12.62 12.04 -11.51
CA LEU A 21 12.53 10.74 -10.84
C LEU A 21 13.85 9.95 -10.89
N ALA A 22 14.98 10.65 -10.97
CA ALA A 22 16.30 10.01 -11.03
C ALA A 22 16.63 9.21 -9.75
N HIS A 23 16.13 9.66 -8.59
CA HIS A 23 16.42 9.07 -7.29
C HIS A 23 15.20 8.35 -6.70
N GLY A 24 15.46 7.30 -5.92
CA GLY A 24 14.44 6.50 -5.26
C GLY A 24 13.58 7.33 -4.31
N ARG A 25 14.20 8.30 -3.62
CA ARG A 25 13.47 9.25 -2.76
C ARG A 25 12.39 10.02 -3.53
N ASP A 26 12.72 10.54 -4.70
CA ASP A 26 11.81 11.35 -5.51
C ASP A 26 10.70 10.48 -6.12
N GLN A 27 11.04 9.27 -6.56
CA GLN A 27 10.08 8.27 -7.01
C GLN A 27 9.07 7.90 -5.91
N VAL A 28 9.54 7.63 -4.70
CA VAL A 28 8.66 7.31 -3.56
C VAL A 28 7.79 8.51 -3.21
N ALA A 29 8.34 9.73 -3.19
CA ALA A 29 7.57 10.94 -2.92
C ALA A 29 6.49 11.20 -3.98
N PHE A 30 6.81 10.97 -5.25
CA PHE A 30 5.85 11.09 -6.35
C PHE A 30 4.73 10.06 -6.22
N LEU A 31 5.06 8.79 -5.91
CA LEU A 31 4.06 7.74 -5.73
C LEU A 31 3.15 8.03 -4.54
N GLU A 32 3.71 8.46 -3.41
CA GLU A 32 2.95 8.87 -2.24
C GLU A 32 1.97 10.00 -2.59
N ALA A 33 2.44 11.04 -3.29
CA ALA A 33 1.61 12.16 -3.72
C ALA A 33 0.47 11.69 -4.64
N HIS A 34 0.79 10.85 -5.62
CA HIS A 34 -0.20 10.27 -6.53
C HIS A 34 -1.28 9.48 -5.78
N LEU A 35 -0.90 8.59 -4.86
CA LEU A 35 -1.86 7.82 -4.06
C LEU A 35 -2.69 8.72 -3.12
N ALA A 36 -2.08 9.77 -2.57
CA ALA A 36 -2.78 10.76 -1.77
C ALA A 36 -3.81 11.57 -2.59
N GLU A 37 -3.55 11.82 -3.88
CA GLU A 37 -4.53 12.46 -4.79
C GLU A 37 -5.74 11.57 -5.05
N LEU A 38 -5.54 10.26 -5.21
CA LEU A 38 -6.64 9.28 -5.40
C LEU A 38 -7.61 9.24 -4.21
N CYS A 39 -7.15 9.63 -3.01
CA CYS A 39 -7.98 9.73 -1.81
C CYS A 39 -9.08 10.80 -1.93
N GLY A 40 -8.94 11.74 -2.87
CA GLY A 40 -9.78 12.92 -3.00
C GLY A 40 -9.33 14.05 -2.08
N VAL A 41 -9.33 15.28 -2.62
CA VAL A 41 -8.73 16.48 -1.99
C VAL A 41 -9.27 16.75 -0.58
N TRP A 42 -10.54 16.41 -0.33
CA TRP A 42 -11.25 16.69 0.92
C TRP A 42 -11.20 15.55 1.95
N ASN A 43 -10.74 14.35 1.58
CA ASN A 43 -10.69 13.22 2.50
C ASN A 43 -9.39 13.25 3.34
N LYS A 44 -9.34 14.18 4.29
CA LYS A 44 -8.17 14.37 5.18
C LYS A 44 -7.78 13.10 5.94
N PRO A 45 -8.71 12.31 6.52
CA PRO A 45 -8.35 11.07 7.23
C PRO A 45 -7.62 10.07 6.33
N LEU A 46 -8.15 9.82 5.13
CA LEU A 46 -7.54 8.87 4.21
C LEU A 46 -6.18 9.35 3.69
N ARG A 47 -6.03 10.65 3.38
CA ARG A 47 -4.73 11.22 3.02
C ARG A 47 -3.71 11.08 4.15
N ARG A 48 -4.13 11.31 5.40
CA ARG A 48 -3.27 11.09 6.58
C ARG A 48 -2.81 9.64 6.67
N PHE A 49 -3.68 8.67 6.43
CA PHE A 49 -3.28 7.27 6.37
C PHE A 49 -2.19 7.03 5.31
N ILE A 50 -2.35 7.55 4.08
CA ILE A 50 -1.34 7.37 3.03
C ILE A 50 0.01 7.93 3.47
N HIS A 51 0.05 9.16 3.99
CA HIS A 51 1.28 9.77 4.49
C HIS A 51 1.90 8.98 5.65
N GLY A 52 1.08 8.53 6.60
CA GLY A 52 1.52 7.70 7.73
C GLY A 52 2.09 6.36 7.30
N TYR A 53 1.42 5.70 6.35
CA TYR A 53 1.86 4.43 5.78
C TYR A 53 3.23 4.58 5.10
N PHE A 54 3.40 5.60 4.26
CA PHE A 54 4.68 5.87 3.60
C PHE A 54 5.78 6.28 4.60
N ALA A 55 5.45 6.99 5.68
CA ALA A 55 6.40 7.27 6.76
C ALA A 55 6.85 5.98 7.47
N ALA A 56 5.91 5.09 7.80
CA ALA A 56 6.20 3.84 8.49
C ALA A 56 7.04 2.87 7.65
N ILE A 57 6.74 2.68 6.37
CA ILE A 57 7.54 1.79 5.49
C ILE A 57 8.94 2.37 5.20
N ARG A 58 9.08 3.70 5.10
CA ARG A 58 10.41 4.33 5.00
C ARG A 58 11.22 4.09 6.26
N ARG A 59 10.59 4.26 7.43
CA ARG A 59 11.22 3.98 8.72
C ARG A 59 11.72 2.54 8.78
N HIS A 60 10.88 1.56 8.42
CA HIS A 60 11.25 0.14 8.36
C HIS A 60 12.52 -0.09 7.54
N VAL A 61 12.57 0.49 6.34
CA VAL A 61 13.73 0.40 5.44
C VAL A 61 14.97 1.05 6.06
N GLN A 62 14.83 2.18 6.75
CA GLN A 62 15.95 2.86 7.41
C GLN A 62 16.45 2.11 8.65
N GLU A 63 15.56 1.46 9.41
CA GLU A 63 15.94 0.61 10.55
C GLU A 63 16.71 -0.64 10.09
N ALA A 64 16.38 -1.16 8.91
CA ALA A 64 17.06 -2.29 8.28
C ALA A 64 18.17 -1.87 7.30
N ALA A 65 18.60 -0.60 7.30
CA ALA A 65 19.47 -0.03 6.25
C ALA A 65 20.74 -0.86 6.01
N SER A 66 21.46 -1.22 7.08
CA SER A 66 22.71 -1.99 6.95
C SER A 66 22.52 -3.35 6.28
N GLU A 67 21.45 -4.07 6.62
CA GLU A 67 21.13 -5.37 6.00
C GLU A 67 20.73 -5.19 4.53
N LEU A 68 19.86 -4.21 4.25
CA LEU A 68 19.34 -3.96 2.92
C LEU A 68 20.42 -3.44 1.96
N GLU A 69 21.35 -2.62 2.45
CA GLU A 69 22.52 -2.16 1.70
C GLU A 69 23.47 -3.31 1.38
N GLU A 70 23.73 -4.22 2.33
CA GLU A 70 24.53 -5.43 2.08
C GLU A 70 23.90 -6.30 0.97
N ARG A 71 22.57 -6.42 0.98
CA ARG A 71 21.81 -7.15 -0.05
C ARG A 71 21.84 -6.48 -1.42
N LEU A 72 22.07 -5.17 -1.52
CA LEU A 72 22.28 -4.51 -2.82
C LEU A 72 23.60 -4.96 -3.47
N GLY A 73 24.64 -5.22 -2.67
CA GLY A 73 25.90 -5.82 -3.11
C GLY A 73 26.42 -5.25 -4.44
N PRO A 74 26.55 -6.05 -5.52
CA PRO A 74 27.11 -5.61 -6.80
C PRO A 74 26.28 -4.56 -7.56
N VAL A 75 25.00 -4.36 -7.22
CA VAL A 75 24.14 -3.37 -7.89
C VAL A 75 24.02 -2.06 -7.09
N ALA A 76 24.80 -1.92 -6.01
CA ALA A 76 24.95 -0.66 -5.30
C ALA A 76 25.39 0.44 -6.29
N GLY A 77 24.51 1.40 -6.56
CA GLY A 77 24.68 2.44 -7.59
C GLY A 77 23.67 2.39 -8.74
N LEU A 78 23.03 1.24 -8.97
CA LEU A 78 21.84 1.12 -9.83
C LEU A 78 20.54 1.14 -9.03
N ALA A 79 20.61 0.70 -7.78
CA ALA A 79 19.52 0.76 -6.83
C ALA A 79 19.95 1.51 -5.57
N GLU A 80 19.03 2.34 -5.07
CA GLU A 80 19.15 3.08 -3.82
C GLU A 80 18.37 2.34 -2.72
N LEU A 81 18.74 2.60 -1.46
CA LEU A 81 18.06 2.02 -0.30
C LEU A 81 16.55 2.32 -0.34
N GLU A 82 16.17 3.50 -0.78
CA GLU A 82 14.78 3.95 -0.92
C GLU A 82 13.93 3.07 -1.84
N HIS A 83 14.54 2.38 -2.82
CA HIS A 83 13.78 1.49 -3.71
C HIS A 83 13.17 0.30 -2.95
N TRP A 84 13.72 -0.09 -1.80
CA TRP A 84 13.15 -1.16 -0.98
C TRP A 84 11.74 -0.84 -0.48
N VAL A 85 11.37 0.44 -0.41
CA VAL A 85 9.99 0.87 -0.10
C VAL A 85 8.99 0.25 -1.07
N PHE A 86 9.35 0.07 -2.35
CA PHE A 86 8.44 -0.48 -3.35
C PHE A 86 8.12 -1.97 -3.16
N ALA A 87 8.84 -2.67 -2.29
CA ALA A 87 8.48 -4.02 -1.87
C ALA A 87 7.26 -4.03 -0.95
N ALA A 88 6.88 -2.92 -0.31
CA ALA A 88 5.75 -2.89 0.60
C ALA A 88 4.41 -3.22 -0.11
N PRO A 89 3.43 -3.81 0.61
CA PRO A 89 2.09 -4.00 0.07
C PRO A 89 1.46 -2.70 -0.46
N THR A 90 0.68 -2.77 -1.54
CA THR A 90 0.07 -1.59 -2.15
C THR A 90 -1.21 -1.19 -1.44
N PRO A 91 -1.31 0.05 -0.91
CA PRO A 91 -2.60 0.58 -0.47
C PRO A 91 -3.44 0.94 -1.70
N LEU A 92 -4.67 0.43 -1.72
CA LEU A 92 -5.69 0.76 -2.72
C LEU A 92 -6.70 1.74 -2.09
N PRO A 93 -6.51 3.07 -2.23
CA PRO A 93 -7.40 4.05 -1.63
C PRO A 93 -8.78 4.02 -2.29
N ARG A 94 -9.84 4.27 -1.51
CA ARG A 94 -11.25 4.31 -1.93
C ARG A 94 -11.68 3.05 -2.68
N ALA A 95 -11.29 1.89 -2.15
CA ALA A 95 -11.57 0.62 -2.77
C ALA A 95 -13.08 0.33 -2.82
N HIS A 96 -13.54 -0.15 -3.99
CA HIS A 96 -14.89 -0.67 -4.18
C HIS A 96 -14.79 -2.19 -4.30
N ILE A 97 -15.30 -2.88 -3.30
CA ILE A 97 -15.19 -4.33 -3.16
C ILE A 97 -16.51 -4.96 -3.57
N ARG A 98 -16.45 -5.88 -4.52
CA ARG A 98 -17.58 -6.73 -4.87
C ARG A 98 -17.39 -8.08 -4.21
N LEU A 99 -18.25 -8.42 -3.25
CA LEU A 99 -18.10 -9.64 -2.45
C LEU A 99 -18.15 -10.91 -3.32
N THR A 100 -19.01 -10.94 -4.32
CA THR A 100 -19.12 -12.06 -5.29
C THR A 100 -17.86 -12.27 -6.14
N ALA A 101 -16.93 -11.32 -6.14
CA ALA A 101 -15.66 -11.44 -6.85
C ALA A 101 -14.52 -11.93 -5.95
N LEU A 102 -14.77 -12.12 -4.65
CA LEU A 102 -13.80 -12.69 -3.72
C LEU A 102 -13.80 -14.22 -3.84
N PRO A 103 -12.62 -14.86 -3.83
CA PRO A 103 -12.53 -16.31 -3.68
C PRO A 103 -13.27 -16.74 -2.41
N ASP A 104 -14.05 -17.81 -2.49
CA ASP A 104 -14.74 -18.45 -1.36
C ASP A 104 -15.83 -17.58 -0.66
N SER A 105 -16.33 -16.52 -1.31
CA SER A 105 -17.47 -15.77 -0.78
C SER A 105 -18.79 -16.47 -1.10
N ASP A 106 -19.44 -17.02 -0.07
CA ASP A 106 -20.82 -17.53 -0.12
C ASP A 106 -21.87 -16.41 0.03
N SER A 107 -21.50 -15.16 -0.26
CA SER A 107 -22.38 -14.01 -0.02
C SER A 107 -23.62 -14.08 -0.93
N PRO A 108 -24.84 -14.06 -0.36
CA PRO A 108 -26.09 -13.98 -1.13
C PRO A 108 -26.34 -12.59 -1.73
N ASP A 109 -25.39 -11.66 -1.57
CA ASP A 109 -25.49 -10.28 -2.02
C ASP A 109 -25.55 -10.22 -3.56
N ASN A 110 -26.37 -9.31 -4.08
CA ASN A 110 -26.75 -9.21 -5.50
C ASN A 110 -25.63 -8.69 -6.43
N GLY A 111 -24.38 -8.70 -5.96
CA GLY A 111 -23.25 -8.05 -6.59
C GLY A 111 -23.10 -6.57 -6.21
N GLU A 112 -23.63 -6.13 -5.07
CA GLU A 112 -23.41 -4.78 -4.53
C GLU A 112 -21.92 -4.51 -4.28
N PHE A 113 -21.53 -3.25 -4.47
CA PHE A 113 -20.19 -2.77 -4.15
C PHE A 113 -20.14 -2.16 -2.75
N HIS A 114 -19.25 -2.69 -1.92
CA HIS A 114 -18.94 -2.19 -0.58
C HIS A 114 -17.70 -1.31 -0.64
N THR A 115 -17.76 -0.12 -0.04
CA THR A 115 -16.63 0.83 -0.05
C THR A 115 -15.78 0.67 1.20
N ALA A 116 -14.46 0.55 1.03
CA ALA A 116 -13.46 0.68 2.09
C ALA A 116 -12.60 1.94 1.87
N ASP A 117 -12.08 2.53 2.93
CA ASP A 117 -11.20 3.71 2.81
C ASP A 117 -9.88 3.32 2.15
N VAL A 118 -9.31 2.16 2.54
CA VAL A 118 -8.15 1.53 1.89
C VAL A 118 -8.37 0.03 1.85
N ALA A 119 -7.91 -0.62 0.79
CA ALA A 119 -7.77 -2.07 0.76
C ALA A 119 -6.34 -2.49 0.44
N PHE A 120 -5.99 -3.71 0.83
CA PHE A 120 -4.73 -4.37 0.51
C PHE A 120 -5.02 -5.81 0.09
N TRP A 121 -4.22 -6.33 -0.82
CA TRP A 121 -4.11 -7.76 -1.06
C TRP A 121 -2.82 -8.25 -0.41
N ASP A 122 -2.91 -8.93 0.73
CA ASP A 122 -1.74 -9.35 1.51
C ASP A 122 -1.20 -10.73 1.10
N GLY A 123 -1.84 -11.35 0.12
CA GLY A 123 -1.48 -12.66 -0.41
C GLY A 123 -2.16 -13.84 0.30
N ALA A 124 -2.69 -13.65 1.50
CA ALA A 124 -3.62 -14.56 2.15
C ALA A 124 -5.08 -14.20 1.80
N GLY A 125 -5.36 -12.92 1.56
CA GLY A 125 -6.65 -12.47 1.05
C GLY A 125 -6.77 -10.96 0.98
N LEU A 126 -8.02 -10.49 0.93
CA LEU A 126 -8.34 -9.08 0.98
C LEU A 126 -8.34 -8.60 2.45
N MET A 127 -7.68 -7.46 2.68
CA MET A 127 -7.76 -6.71 3.92
C MET A 127 -8.33 -5.32 3.64
N CYS A 128 -9.31 -4.89 4.43
CA CYS A 128 -9.94 -3.57 4.31
C CYS A 128 -9.68 -2.74 5.56
N CYS A 129 -9.24 -1.50 5.38
CA CYS A 129 -9.07 -0.53 6.45
C CYS A 129 -10.15 0.56 6.35
N PHE A 130 -10.70 0.94 7.50
CA PHE A 130 -11.58 2.08 7.67
C PHE A 130 -10.90 3.11 8.56
N VAL A 131 -10.60 4.28 8.01
CA VAL A 131 -9.87 5.34 8.70
C VAL A 131 -10.88 6.29 9.32
N SER A 132 -11.09 6.11 10.62
CA SER A 132 -12.05 6.87 11.39
C SER A 132 -11.51 8.26 11.75
N GLY A 133 -12.31 9.28 11.41
CA GLY A 133 -12.23 10.61 12.03
C GLY A 133 -13.28 10.83 13.14
N GLY A 134 -14.00 9.79 13.55
CA GLY A 134 -15.15 9.86 14.47
C GLY A 134 -16.09 8.65 14.40
N THR A 135 -17.35 8.83 14.79
CA THR A 135 -18.34 7.73 14.76
C THR A 135 -18.65 7.31 13.31
N MET A 136 -18.59 6.00 13.04
CA MET A 136 -18.98 5.46 11.73
C MET A 136 -20.45 5.74 11.44
N ILE A 137 -20.73 6.16 10.20
CA ILE A 137 -22.11 6.30 9.73
C ILE A 137 -22.71 4.94 9.35
N GLY A 138 -24.04 4.83 9.34
CA GLY A 138 -24.73 3.56 9.09
C GLY A 138 -24.30 2.84 7.80
N LYS A 139 -23.96 3.57 6.73
CA LYS A 139 -23.43 2.97 5.49
C LYS A 139 -22.07 2.30 5.70
N GLN A 140 -21.15 2.94 6.43
CA GLN A 140 -19.84 2.36 6.75
C GLN A 140 -20.00 1.14 7.66
N LEU A 141 -20.88 1.21 8.65
CA LEU A 141 -21.14 0.07 9.54
C LEU A 141 -21.68 -1.14 8.77
N ARG A 142 -22.62 -0.93 7.83
CA ARG A 142 -23.11 -1.99 6.95
C ARG A 142 -21.99 -2.60 6.10
N ALA A 143 -21.16 -1.77 5.49
CA ALA A 143 -20.02 -2.25 4.69
C ALA A 143 -19.04 -3.06 5.55
N VAL A 144 -18.71 -2.58 6.75
CA VAL A 144 -17.84 -3.31 7.70
C VAL A 144 -18.44 -4.67 8.05
N ASN A 145 -19.73 -4.73 8.39
CA ASN A 145 -20.38 -5.98 8.74
C ASN A 145 -20.38 -6.96 7.56
N ALA A 146 -20.80 -6.52 6.37
CA ALA A 146 -20.85 -7.36 5.18
C ALA A 146 -19.47 -7.91 4.78
N LEU A 147 -18.43 -7.07 4.83
CA LEU A 147 -17.05 -7.49 4.58
C LEU A 147 -16.59 -8.52 5.62
N THR A 148 -16.85 -8.26 6.91
CA THR A 148 -16.44 -9.16 8.00
C THR A 148 -17.15 -10.51 7.92
N GLU A 149 -18.46 -10.52 7.66
CA GLU A 149 -19.27 -11.73 7.49
C GLU A 149 -18.82 -12.56 6.28
N SER A 150 -18.24 -11.91 5.27
CA SER A 150 -17.65 -12.57 4.10
C SER A 150 -16.20 -13.04 4.31
N GLY A 151 -15.69 -12.99 5.55
CA GLY A 151 -14.33 -13.43 5.89
C GLY A 151 -13.22 -12.44 5.51
N VAL A 152 -13.55 -11.23 5.05
CA VAL A 152 -12.56 -10.18 4.79
C VAL A 152 -12.00 -9.66 6.11
N ARG A 153 -10.68 -9.54 6.21
CA ARG A 153 -10.05 -8.95 7.38
C ARG A 153 -10.31 -7.45 7.40
N VAL A 154 -11.09 -6.98 8.37
CA VAL A 154 -11.42 -5.55 8.52
C VAL A 154 -10.67 -4.93 9.70
N ILE A 155 -9.95 -3.84 9.45
CA ILE A 155 -9.23 -3.05 10.45
C ILE A 155 -9.85 -1.66 10.54
N ARG A 156 -9.98 -1.15 11.77
CA ARG A 156 -10.39 0.23 12.01
C ARG A 156 -9.19 0.99 12.56
N LEU A 157 -8.87 2.12 11.93
CA LEU A 157 -7.73 2.95 12.29
C LEU A 157 -8.23 4.31 12.74
N SER A 158 -7.72 4.79 13.86
CA SER A 158 -7.91 6.16 14.32
C SER A 158 -6.91 7.09 13.65
N ALA A 159 -7.14 8.40 13.81
CA ALA A 159 -6.17 9.41 13.40
C ALA A 159 -4.83 9.29 14.14
N ALA A 160 -4.82 8.78 15.38
CA ALA A 160 -3.60 8.59 16.15
C ALA A 160 -2.78 7.44 15.58
N ASP A 161 -3.43 6.32 15.27
CA ASP A 161 -2.78 5.15 14.63
C ASP A 161 -2.12 5.53 13.32
N CYS A 162 -2.78 6.38 12.51
CA CYS A 162 -2.23 6.84 11.24
C CYS A 162 -1.03 7.79 11.38
N ASN A 163 -0.81 8.40 12.56
CA ASN A 163 0.32 9.28 12.81
C ASN A 163 1.50 8.54 13.47
N ASP A 164 1.26 7.34 13.99
CA ASP A 164 2.28 6.57 14.69
C ASP A 164 3.01 5.62 13.73
N GLN A 165 4.13 6.12 13.19
CA GLN A 165 4.99 5.35 12.29
C GLN A 165 5.64 4.11 12.93
N HIS A 166 5.59 3.96 14.26
CA HIS A 166 6.17 2.81 14.95
C HIS A 166 5.20 1.63 15.02
N THR A 167 3.91 1.92 15.17
CA THR A 167 2.90 0.88 15.45
C THR A 167 1.98 0.63 14.27
N LEU A 168 1.93 1.52 13.27
CA LEU A 168 1.01 1.40 12.15
C LEU A 168 1.17 0.08 11.37
N LEU A 169 2.41 -0.35 11.07
CA LEU A 169 2.63 -1.61 10.35
C LEU A 169 2.22 -2.83 11.18
N ASP A 170 2.48 -2.81 12.49
CA ASP A 170 2.06 -3.86 13.42
C ASP A 170 0.54 -3.98 13.49
N LEU A 171 -0.17 -2.85 13.49
CA LEU A 171 -1.64 -2.83 13.43
C LEU A 171 -2.17 -3.45 12.13
N LEU A 172 -1.49 -3.22 11.01
CA LEU A 172 -1.80 -3.85 9.72
C LEU A 172 -1.41 -5.34 9.70
N GLY A 173 -0.51 -5.79 10.57
CA GLY A 173 -0.21 -7.20 10.84
C GLY A 173 1.02 -7.73 10.10
N ALA A 174 1.27 -9.04 10.24
CA ALA A 174 2.53 -9.68 9.83
C ALA A 174 2.99 -9.40 8.38
N PRO A 175 2.12 -9.35 7.35
CA PRO A 175 2.57 -9.05 5.98
C PRO A 175 3.15 -7.63 5.79
N PHE A 176 2.90 -6.74 6.75
CA PHE A 176 3.34 -5.35 6.75
C PHE A 176 4.53 -5.11 7.66
N ALA A 177 4.66 -5.91 8.72
CA ALA A 177 5.73 -5.81 9.71
C ALA A 177 7.10 -6.11 9.10
N ASP A 178 7.19 -7.02 8.12
CA ASP A 178 8.40 -7.19 7.33
C ASP A 178 8.09 -7.64 5.89
N PHE A 179 8.30 -6.73 4.95
CA PHE A 179 7.96 -6.92 3.54
C PHE A 179 9.18 -7.10 2.63
N THR A 180 10.40 -7.06 3.16
CA THR A 180 11.63 -7.20 2.37
C THR A 180 12.13 -8.65 2.16
N PRO A 181 11.79 -9.65 2.99
CA PRO A 181 12.27 -11.01 2.81
C PRO A 181 11.85 -11.62 1.48
N GLY A 182 12.75 -12.39 0.87
CA GLY A 182 12.51 -13.08 -0.40
C GLY A 182 12.56 -12.19 -1.64
N ILE A 183 12.60 -10.86 -1.49
CA ILE A 183 12.81 -9.93 -2.60
C ILE A 183 14.30 -9.89 -2.93
N ARG A 184 14.63 -10.30 -4.16
CA ARG A 184 16.03 -10.31 -4.65
C ARG A 184 16.55 -8.91 -4.89
N LEU A 185 15.75 -8.04 -5.52
CA LEU A 185 16.13 -6.69 -5.87
C LEU A 185 14.91 -5.75 -5.74
N PRO A 186 15.10 -4.54 -5.22
CA PRO A 186 14.03 -3.56 -5.17
C PRO A 186 13.73 -3.04 -6.58
N GLN A 187 12.45 -2.98 -6.95
CA GLN A 187 12.02 -2.56 -8.29
C GLN A 187 11.16 -1.31 -8.19
N SER A 188 11.47 -0.33 -9.04
CA SER A 188 10.66 0.87 -9.16
C SER A 188 9.48 0.63 -10.11
N PRO A 189 8.25 1.06 -9.75
CA PRO A 189 7.12 1.03 -10.68
C PRO A 189 7.26 2.07 -11.81
N PHE A 190 8.26 2.95 -11.74
CA PHE A 190 8.52 4.01 -12.72
C PHE A 190 9.52 3.60 -13.80
N GLY A 191 9.75 2.29 -13.97
CA GLY A 191 10.83 1.73 -14.78
C GLY A 191 11.17 2.56 -16.02
N SER A 192 12.47 2.78 -16.23
CA SER A 192 12.95 3.14 -17.55
C SER A 192 12.41 2.12 -18.55
N GLN A 193 11.86 2.59 -19.67
CA GLN A 193 11.67 1.73 -20.83
C GLN A 193 13.03 1.04 -21.12
N GLY A 194 13.18 -0.23 -20.72
CA GLY A 194 14.33 -1.07 -21.02
C GLY A 194 15.45 -1.09 -19.97
N ILE A 195 15.39 -2.03 -19.03
CA ILE A 195 16.57 -2.82 -18.66
C ILE A 195 16.14 -4.29 -18.81
N PRO A 196 16.65 -5.04 -19.81
CA PRO A 196 16.32 -6.44 -19.95
C PRO A 196 16.88 -7.23 -18.76
N TYR A 197 16.07 -8.15 -18.24
CA TYR A 197 16.56 -9.18 -17.32
C TYR A 197 17.59 -10.06 -18.05
N PRO A 198 18.73 -10.40 -17.43
CA PRO A 198 19.47 -11.56 -17.87
C PRO A 198 18.65 -12.81 -17.51
N GLU A 199 18.37 -13.64 -18.52
CA GLU A 199 17.87 -15.01 -18.36
C GLU A 199 18.86 -15.90 -17.59
#